data_AF-D0W5N8-F1
#
_entry.id   AF-D0W5N8-F1
#
_cell.length_a   1.000
_cell.length_b   1.000
_cell.length_c   1.000
_cell.angle_alpha   90.00
_cell.angle_beta   90.00
_cell.angle_gamma   90.00
#
_symmetry.space_group_name_H-M   'P 1'
#
loop_
_entity.id
_entity.type
_entity.pdbx_description
1 polymer ?
#
loop_
_entity_poly.entity_id
_entity_poly.type
_entity_poly.pdbx_seq_one_letter_code
_entity_poly.pdbx_strand_id
1 'polypeptide(L)'
;MNTFTLADTRPYPQNPIKNHLLLNAYQLAHNSSQASRKLSSEQLQTEIRGMLQQNHYINLSLALTMTPDAGTYTALLSSVNSVLDCEKDGEVQWFALPLVLVSGCKKERTVDMKVPTAELVACLQNYPHLRALTQDTQWLPYLVHSSDLSAVTPDIWWCAKQNEEAAAGHLRSFEERPLVMPEGQSVHVVYALGFGSGKVQTALGQNLLQAGLPLMQVWQEKLASEGVTLFVNPLSPDSPVRALSDGSHTRQRMAMDVFAANAIRAIRMQSPRVGVVAAAKAGGQILFGFNATDSAFEVVPQVFSWQLSFTDNIAVIQQNFLDLMAECRVEHVYLLHDALNEYEDIPSYAEALKREGHNPFFSGQYD
;
A
#
# COMPACT_ATOMS: atom_id res chain seq x y z
N MET A 1 -11.99 -23.57 10.30
CA MET A 1 -13.14 -22.67 10.48
C MET A 1 -13.00 -21.59 9.43
N ASN A 2 -13.99 -21.40 8.56
CA ASN A 2 -13.97 -20.26 7.63
C ASN A 2 -14.23 -19.00 8.43
N THR A 3 -13.17 -18.22 8.66
CA THR A 3 -13.28 -16.88 9.25
C THR A 3 -14.03 -16.01 8.26
N PHE A 4 -15.14 -15.41 8.68
CA PHE A 4 -15.88 -14.46 7.84
C PHE A 4 -14.93 -13.35 7.35
N THR A 5 -15.02 -13.01 6.07
CA THR A 5 -14.27 -11.91 5.44
C THR A 5 -15.27 -10.95 4.81
N LEU A 6 -15.10 -9.64 5.06
CA LEU A 6 -15.91 -8.61 4.42
C LEU A 6 -15.91 -8.76 2.88
N ALA A 7 -17.04 -8.43 2.27
CA ALA A 7 -17.22 -8.57 0.82
C ALA A 7 -16.23 -7.71 0.02
N ASP A 8 -15.75 -8.24 -1.10
CA ASP A 8 -14.98 -7.46 -2.07
C ASP A 8 -15.92 -6.67 -2.97
N THR A 9 -15.99 -5.36 -2.74
CA THR A 9 -16.87 -4.43 -3.46
C THR A 9 -16.12 -3.61 -4.51
N ARG A 10 -14.86 -3.95 -4.82
CA ARG A 10 -14.10 -3.29 -5.88
C ARG A 10 -14.84 -3.46 -7.22
N PRO A 11 -14.87 -2.42 -8.08
CA PRO A 11 -15.57 -2.50 -9.35
C PRO A 11 -14.78 -3.39 -10.32
N TYR A 12 -15.30 -4.58 -10.60
CA TYR A 12 -14.81 -5.48 -11.63
C TYR A 12 -15.76 -5.47 -12.85
N PRO A 13 -15.25 -5.63 -14.07
CA PRO A 13 -16.08 -5.72 -15.26
C PRO A 13 -16.94 -6.98 -15.24
N GLN A 14 -18.25 -6.83 -15.47
CA GLN A 14 -19.16 -7.99 -15.56
C GLN A 14 -18.89 -8.89 -16.77
N ASN A 15 -18.36 -8.31 -17.85
CA ASN A 15 -17.97 -9.02 -19.07
C ASN A 15 -16.50 -8.72 -19.36
N PRO A 16 -15.54 -9.48 -18.81
CA PRO A 16 -14.13 -9.27 -19.09
C PRO A 16 -13.86 -9.49 -20.59
N ILE A 17 -13.02 -8.65 -21.19
CA ILE A 17 -12.61 -8.81 -22.58
C ILE A 17 -11.79 -10.11 -22.68
N LYS A 18 -12.09 -10.93 -23.70
CA LYS A 18 -11.28 -12.10 -24.04
C LYS A 18 -9.98 -11.65 -24.72
N ASN A 19 -9.00 -11.26 -23.91
CA ASN A 19 -7.62 -10.98 -24.32
C ASN A 19 -6.70 -12.09 -23.79
N HIS A 20 -5.70 -12.49 -24.58
CA HIS A 20 -4.75 -13.52 -24.20
C HIS A 20 -3.98 -13.18 -22.91
N LEU A 21 -3.62 -11.89 -22.71
CA LEU A 21 -3.03 -11.41 -21.46
C LEU A 21 -3.90 -11.74 -20.24
N LEU A 22 -5.19 -11.45 -20.32
CA LEU A 22 -6.14 -11.66 -19.23
C LEU A 22 -6.39 -13.15 -18.99
N LEU A 23 -6.42 -13.96 -20.06
CA LEU A 23 -6.52 -15.41 -19.95
C LEU A 23 -5.32 -16.00 -19.21
N ASN A 24 -4.10 -15.60 -19.58
CA ASN A 24 -2.88 -16.09 -18.94
C ASN A 24 -2.74 -15.59 -17.50
N ALA A 25 -3.13 -14.34 -17.21
CA ALA A 25 -3.18 -13.81 -15.85
C ALA A 25 -4.22 -14.55 -14.97
N TYR A 26 -5.41 -14.81 -15.51
CA TYR A 26 -6.45 -15.57 -14.81
C TYR A 26 -6.00 -17.00 -14.51
N GLN A 27 -5.40 -17.66 -15.49
CA GLN A 27 -4.82 -19.01 -15.33
C GLN A 27 -3.69 -19.01 -14.29
N LEU A 28 -2.83 -17.99 -14.26
CA LEU A 28 -1.78 -17.85 -13.25
C LEU A 28 -2.36 -17.67 -11.83
N ALA A 29 -3.45 -16.92 -11.69
CA ALA A 29 -4.11 -16.67 -10.40
C ALA A 29 -4.88 -17.91 -9.88
N HIS A 30 -5.59 -18.63 -10.76
CA HIS A 30 -6.60 -19.60 -10.35
C HIS A 30 -6.24 -21.07 -10.61
N ASN A 31 -5.24 -21.39 -11.44
CA ASN A 31 -4.84 -22.78 -11.64
C ASN A 31 -4.13 -23.33 -10.39
N SER A 32 -4.48 -24.55 -10.00
CA SER A 32 -3.83 -25.28 -8.90
C SER A 32 -2.52 -25.96 -9.32
N SER A 33 -2.35 -26.28 -10.61
CA SER A 33 -1.15 -26.94 -11.15
C SER A 33 0.03 -25.98 -11.24
N GLN A 34 1.12 -26.28 -10.54
CA GLN A 34 2.37 -25.50 -10.60
C GLN A 34 2.94 -25.41 -12.03
N ALA A 35 2.89 -26.49 -12.81
CA ALA A 35 3.37 -26.51 -14.18
C ALA A 35 2.56 -25.57 -15.08
N SER A 36 1.23 -25.59 -14.96
CA SER A 36 0.34 -24.69 -15.71
C SER A 36 0.53 -23.23 -15.31
N ARG A 37 0.72 -22.94 -14.02
CA ARG A 37 1.02 -21.59 -13.54
C ARG A 37 2.34 -21.08 -14.09
N LYS A 38 3.40 -21.90 -14.07
CA LYS A 38 4.71 -21.53 -14.63
C LYS A 38 4.61 -21.20 -16.11
N LEU A 39 3.95 -22.06 -16.90
CA LEU A 39 3.73 -21.82 -18.32
C LEU A 39 2.95 -20.52 -18.58
N SER A 40 1.87 -20.28 -17.81
CA SER A 40 1.06 -19.06 -17.93
C SER A 40 1.89 -17.81 -17.60
N SER A 41 2.76 -17.88 -16.59
CA SER A 41 3.68 -16.80 -16.24
C SER A 41 4.69 -16.50 -17.35
N GLU A 42 5.31 -17.52 -17.93
CA GLU A 42 6.29 -17.37 -19.01
C GLU A 42 5.65 -16.78 -20.28
N GLN A 43 4.46 -17.25 -20.65
CA GLN A 43 3.69 -16.72 -21.77
C GLN A 43 3.30 -15.26 -21.53
N LEU A 44 2.75 -14.95 -20.36
CA LEU A 44 2.35 -13.60 -19.99
C LEU A 44 3.53 -12.62 -20.02
N GLN A 45 4.67 -12.99 -19.44
CA GLN A 45 5.88 -12.15 -19.46
C GLN A 45 6.44 -11.97 -20.88
N THR A 46 6.35 -12.99 -21.74
CA THR A 46 6.77 -12.90 -23.14
C THR A 46 5.90 -11.92 -23.92
N GLU A 47 4.57 -11.99 -23.75
CA GLU A 47 3.63 -11.06 -24.38
C GLU A 47 3.84 -9.62 -23.92
N ILE A 48 3.95 -9.40 -22.60
CA ILE A 48 4.19 -8.07 -22.02
C ILE A 48 5.48 -7.48 -22.59
N ARG A 49 6.56 -8.27 -22.68
CA ARG A 49 7.83 -7.84 -23.28
C ARG A 49 7.68 -7.45 -24.74
N GLY A 50 6.99 -8.28 -25.54
CA GLY A 50 6.73 -7.99 -26.95
C GLY A 50 5.95 -6.68 -27.12
N MET A 51 4.96 -6.43 -26.26
CA MET A 51 4.18 -5.19 -26.27
C MET A 51 5.01 -3.97 -25.88
N LEU A 52 5.87 -4.10 -24.85
CA LEU A 52 6.74 -3.00 -24.43
C LEU A 52 7.78 -2.65 -25.50
N GLN A 53 8.33 -3.66 -26.20
CA GLN A 53 9.27 -3.48 -27.31
C GLN A 53 8.63 -2.84 -28.55
N GLN A 54 7.35 -3.12 -28.82
CA GLN A 54 6.62 -2.59 -29.97
C GLN A 54 5.91 -1.26 -29.68
N ASN A 55 6.10 -0.68 -28.49
CA ASN A 55 5.40 0.51 -28.01
C ASN A 55 3.87 0.39 -28.00
N HIS A 56 3.34 -0.82 -27.77
CA HIS A 56 1.91 -1.13 -27.76
C HIS A 56 1.33 -1.14 -26.33
N TYR A 57 1.37 0.00 -25.65
CA TYR A 57 1.08 0.09 -24.21
C TYR A 57 -0.42 0.11 -23.85
N ILE A 58 -1.26 0.57 -24.77
CA ILE A 58 -2.71 0.73 -24.56
C ILE A 58 -3.36 -0.60 -24.17
N ASN A 59 -2.93 -1.71 -24.79
CA ASN A 59 -3.47 -3.03 -24.51
C ASN A 59 -3.12 -3.52 -23.10
N LEU A 60 -1.98 -3.09 -22.53
CA LEU A 60 -1.57 -3.46 -21.17
C LEU A 60 -2.38 -2.67 -20.14
N SER A 61 -2.53 -1.36 -20.34
CA SER A 61 -3.38 -0.52 -19.49
C SER A 61 -4.84 -0.98 -19.52
N LEU A 62 -5.37 -1.31 -20.71
CA LEU A 62 -6.71 -1.87 -20.86
C LEU A 62 -6.83 -3.20 -20.11
N ALA A 63 -5.86 -4.11 -20.24
CA ALA A 63 -5.89 -5.38 -19.53
C ALA A 63 -5.95 -5.17 -18.01
N LEU A 64 -5.14 -4.27 -17.44
CA LEU A 64 -5.18 -3.95 -16.00
C LEU A 64 -6.56 -3.45 -15.54
N THR A 65 -7.25 -2.62 -16.35
CA THR A 65 -8.60 -2.15 -16.01
C THR A 65 -9.72 -3.18 -16.20
N MET A 66 -9.44 -4.25 -16.95
CA MET A 66 -10.42 -5.25 -17.35
C MET A 66 -10.26 -6.59 -16.62
N THR A 67 -9.45 -6.64 -15.56
CA THR A 67 -9.26 -7.82 -14.72
C THR A 67 -10.56 -8.18 -13.99
N PRO A 68 -11.00 -9.45 -14.01
CA PRO A 68 -12.27 -9.86 -13.40
C PRO A 68 -12.27 -9.94 -11.87
N ASP A 69 -11.09 -9.94 -11.24
CA ASP A 69 -10.92 -10.08 -9.80
C ASP A 69 -9.51 -9.60 -9.36
N ALA A 70 -9.31 -9.40 -8.05
CA ALA A 70 -8.04 -8.96 -7.47
C ALA A 70 -6.88 -9.96 -7.67
N GLY A 71 -7.16 -11.26 -7.68
CA GLY A 71 -6.15 -12.29 -7.90
C GLY A 71 -5.58 -12.21 -9.31
N THR A 72 -6.45 -12.07 -10.31
CA THR A 72 -6.06 -11.86 -11.71
C THR A 72 -5.32 -10.54 -11.90
N TYR A 73 -5.77 -9.45 -11.27
CA TYR A 73 -5.05 -8.17 -11.29
C TYR A 73 -3.64 -8.31 -10.70
N THR A 74 -3.52 -8.92 -9.53
CA THR A 74 -2.25 -9.12 -8.84
C THR A 74 -1.29 -9.97 -9.66
N ALA A 75 -1.79 -11.02 -10.32
CA ALA A 75 -1.00 -11.85 -11.22
C ALA A 75 -0.47 -11.04 -12.42
N LEU A 76 -1.33 -10.25 -13.06
CA LEU A 76 -0.95 -9.40 -14.19
C LEU A 76 0.10 -8.34 -13.78
N LEU A 77 -0.16 -7.61 -12.69
CA LEU A 77 0.75 -6.59 -12.18
C LEU A 77 2.10 -7.19 -11.77
N SER A 78 2.10 -8.37 -11.15
CA SER A 78 3.32 -9.08 -10.78
C SER A 78 4.14 -9.46 -12.02
N SER A 79 3.50 -9.93 -13.10
CA SER A 79 4.18 -10.23 -14.36
C SER A 79 4.73 -8.98 -15.05
N VAL A 80 4.02 -7.83 -14.98
CA VAL A 80 4.56 -6.54 -15.44
C VAL A 80 5.82 -6.20 -14.64
N ASN A 81 5.77 -6.27 -13.32
CA ASN A 81 6.92 -5.98 -12.46
C ASN A 81 8.11 -6.89 -12.76
N SER A 82 7.89 -8.18 -12.97
CA SER A 82 8.96 -9.11 -13.36
C SER A 82 9.63 -8.74 -14.69
N VAL A 83 8.87 -8.22 -15.66
CA VAL A 83 9.43 -7.78 -16.95
C VAL A 83 10.21 -6.46 -16.79
N LEU A 84 9.83 -5.62 -15.82
CA LEU A 84 10.51 -4.37 -15.50
C LEU A 84 11.77 -4.56 -14.64
N ASP A 85 11.94 -5.72 -14.00
CA ASP A 85 13.17 -6.07 -13.31
C ASP A 85 14.33 -6.20 -14.33
N CYS A 86 15.56 -5.96 -13.86
CA CYS A 86 16.79 -6.14 -14.64
C CYS A 86 16.97 -7.62 -15.02
N GLU A 87 17.16 -7.92 -16.30
CA GLU A 87 17.30 -9.30 -16.78
C GLU A 87 18.62 -9.56 -17.51
N LYS A 88 19.23 -8.51 -18.06
CA LYS A 88 20.39 -8.62 -18.96
C LYS A 88 21.54 -7.76 -18.48
N ASP A 89 22.74 -8.17 -18.84
CA ASP A 89 23.91 -7.31 -18.69
C ASP A 89 23.72 -6.01 -19.46
N GLY A 90 24.03 -4.89 -18.81
CA GLY A 90 23.83 -3.53 -19.33
C GLY A 90 22.49 -2.90 -18.91
N GLU A 91 21.49 -3.68 -18.49
CA GLU A 91 20.28 -3.13 -17.87
C GLU A 91 20.56 -2.67 -16.42
N VAL A 92 19.71 -1.78 -15.92
CA VAL A 92 19.71 -1.34 -14.53
C VAL A 92 18.49 -1.88 -13.78
N GLN A 93 18.63 -2.05 -12.47
CA GLN A 93 17.52 -2.31 -11.57
C GLN A 93 17.10 -1.01 -10.90
N TRP A 94 15.85 -0.62 -11.12
CA TRP A 94 15.18 0.45 -10.38
C TRP A 94 14.68 -0.04 -9.03
N PHE A 95 14.73 0.83 -8.03
CA PHE A 95 14.23 0.54 -6.69
C PHE A 95 13.76 1.81 -5.99
N ALA A 96 12.85 1.65 -5.04
CA ALA A 96 12.38 2.70 -4.17
C ALA A 96 12.32 2.20 -2.72
N LEU A 97 12.75 3.04 -1.79
CA LEU A 97 12.62 2.84 -0.35
C LEU A 97 11.43 3.68 0.15
N PRO A 98 10.29 3.07 0.51
CA PRO A 98 9.15 3.80 1.06
C PRO A 98 9.45 4.31 2.47
N LEU A 99 9.07 5.55 2.75
CA LEU A 99 9.09 6.16 4.08
C LEU A 99 7.66 6.57 4.45
N VAL A 100 7.06 5.88 5.41
CA VAL A 100 5.75 6.27 5.95
C VAL A 100 5.99 7.27 7.08
N LEU A 101 5.39 8.45 6.94
CA LEU A 101 5.57 9.58 7.84
C LEU A 101 4.29 9.79 8.62
N VAL A 102 4.34 9.69 9.95
CA VAL A 102 3.24 10.10 10.84
C VAL A 102 3.63 11.45 11.44
N SER A 103 2.83 12.47 11.17
CA SER A 103 3.10 13.82 11.64
C SER A 103 1.99 14.34 12.55
N GLY A 104 2.36 15.21 13.47
CA GLY A 104 1.47 16.04 14.28
C GLY A 104 1.93 17.49 14.21
N CYS A 105 1.07 18.39 13.71
CA CYS A 105 1.39 19.80 13.57
C CYS A 105 0.33 20.68 14.25
N LYS A 106 0.74 21.75 14.94
CA LYS A 106 -0.20 22.74 15.52
C LYS A 106 -0.81 23.69 14.49
N LYS A 107 -0.17 23.81 13.34
CA LYS A 107 -0.53 24.60 12.16
C LYS A 107 0.11 23.92 10.96
N GLU A 108 -0.41 24.15 9.77
CA GLU A 108 0.20 23.64 8.54
C GLU A 108 1.70 23.97 8.47
N ARG A 109 2.50 22.99 8.04
CA ARG A 109 3.95 23.09 7.90
C ARG A 109 4.42 22.45 6.61
N THR A 110 5.60 22.85 6.20
CA THR A 110 6.27 22.32 5.03
C THR A 110 7.58 21.69 5.46
N VAL A 111 7.87 20.48 4.97
CA VAL A 111 9.10 19.73 5.29
C VAL A 111 9.98 19.63 4.05
N ASP A 112 11.28 19.87 4.23
CA ASP A 112 12.30 19.70 3.20
C ASP A 112 12.48 18.20 2.90
N MET A 113 12.43 17.85 1.62
CA MET A 113 12.37 16.47 1.14
C MET A 113 13.72 15.94 0.70
N LYS A 114 14.84 16.59 1.03
CA LYS A 114 16.19 16.12 0.68
C LYS A 114 16.51 14.75 1.27
N VAL A 115 17.12 13.90 0.44
CA VAL A 115 17.66 12.60 0.83
C VAL A 115 19.03 12.80 1.49
N PRO A 116 19.29 12.22 2.68
CA PRO A 116 20.60 12.24 3.32
C PRO A 116 21.45 11.13 2.71
N THR A 117 21.85 11.27 1.44
CA THR A 117 22.45 10.15 0.68
C THR A 117 23.69 9.58 1.35
N ALA A 118 24.55 10.44 1.93
CA ALA A 118 25.78 9.98 2.58
C ALA A 118 25.48 9.16 3.84
N GLU A 119 24.59 9.64 4.71
CA GLU A 119 24.18 8.98 5.95
C GLU A 119 23.37 7.71 5.67
N LEU A 120 22.48 7.76 4.67
CA LEU A 120 21.72 6.60 4.21
C LEU A 120 22.66 5.50 3.71
N VAL A 121 23.61 5.84 2.84
CA VAL A 121 24.60 4.89 2.32
C VAL A 121 25.44 4.32 3.45
N ALA A 122 25.94 5.16 4.36
CA ALA A 122 26.72 4.71 5.51
C ALA A 122 25.92 3.74 6.41
N CYS A 123 24.63 4.04 6.64
CA CYS A 123 23.74 3.16 7.39
C CYS A 123 23.55 1.81 6.69
N LEU A 124 23.19 1.81 5.41
CA LEU A 124 22.93 0.58 4.64
C LEU A 124 24.17 -0.31 4.49
N GLN A 125 25.38 0.28 4.38
CA GLN A 125 26.64 -0.46 4.27
C GLN A 125 26.94 -1.37 5.47
N ASN A 126 26.40 -1.05 6.65
CA ASN A 126 26.56 -1.86 7.86
C ASN A 126 25.84 -3.21 7.78
N TYR A 127 24.91 -3.38 6.82
CA TYR A 127 24.05 -4.56 6.72
C TYR A 127 24.34 -5.33 5.43
N PRO A 128 24.93 -6.55 5.48
CA PRO A 128 25.34 -7.29 4.30
C PRO A 128 24.26 -7.47 3.22
N HIS A 129 23.01 -7.72 3.63
CA HIS A 129 21.87 -7.91 2.72
C HIS A 129 21.41 -6.61 2.04
N LEU A 130 21.82 -5.43 2.52
CA LEU A 130 21.46 -4.13 1.95
C LEU A 130 22.61 -3.45 1.21
N ARG A 131 23.84 -3.99 1.28
CA ARG A 131 25.02 -3.38 0.65
C ARG A 131 24.87 -3.18 -0.87
N ALA A 132 24.09 -4.04 -1.53
CA ALA A 132 23.80 -3.91 -2.96
C ALA A 132 23.09 -2.58 -3.30
N LEU A 133 22.42 -1.93 -2.34
CA LEU A 133 21.76 -0.62 -2.51
C LEU A 133 22.73 0.57 -2.37
N THR A 134 24.01 0.29 -2.15
CA THR A 134 25.03 1.32 -1.90
C THR A 134 26.20 1.28 -2.89
N GLN A 135 26.36 0.16 -3.59
CA GLN A 135 27.45 -0.09 -4.53
C GLN A 135 26.94 0.15 -5.94
N ASP A 136 27.60 1.07 -6.67
CA ASP A 136 27.26 1.37 -8.06
C ASP A 136 25.78 1.74 -8.24
N THR A 137 25.25 2.48 -7.26
CA THR A 137 23.86 2.97 -7.24
C THR A 137 23.84 4.49 -7.33
N GLN A 138 22.86 5.02 -8.07
CA GLN A 138 22.55 6.44 -8.10
C GLN A 138 21.22 6.68 -7.38
N TRP A 139 21.21 7.62 -6.44
CA TRP A 139 20.03 8.03 -5.69
C TRP A 139 19.57 9.41 -6.15
N LEU A 140 18.25 9.60 -6.23
CA LEU A 140 17.67 10.91 -6.37
C LEU A 140 17.95 11.72 -5.09
N PRO A 141 18.36 13.01 -5.18
CA PRO A 141 18.76 13.79 -4.01
C PRO A 141 17.58 14.28 -3.16
N TYR A 142 16.34 13.96 -3.54
CA TYR A 142 15.12 14.29 -2.83
C TYR A 142 14.11 13.14 -2.92
N LEU A 143 13.20 13.12 -1.96
CA LEU A 143 12.13 12.14 -1.82
C LEU A 143 11.02 12.43 -2.84
N VAL A 144 10.52 11.37 -3.47
CA VAL A 144 9.47 11.40 -4.47
C VAL A 144 8.10 11.24 -3.81
N HIS A 145 7.10 12.01 -4.26
CA HIS A 145 5.72 11.86 -3.81
C HIS A 145 5.05 10.64 -4.45
N SER A 146 4.08 10.03 -3.77
CA SER A 146 3.30 8.92 -4.35
C SER A 146 2.67 9.27 -5.70
N SER A 147 2.19 10.50 -5.86
CA SER A 147 1.57 10.98 -7.10
C SER A 147 2.55 10.98 -8.27
N ASP A 148 3.80 11.41 -8.05
CA ASP A 148 4.82 11.45 -9.10
C ASP A 148 5.26 10.03 -9.46
N LEU A 149 5.51 9.19 -8.45
CA LEU A 149 5.99 7.83 -8.68
C LEU A 149 4.91 6.95 -9.35
N SER A 150 3.63 7.13 -8.99
CA SER A 150 2.50 6.40 -9.59
C SER A 150 2.12 6.88 -10.98
N ALA A 151 2.51 8.10 -11.37
CA ALA A 151 2.32 8.62 -12.72
C ALA A 151 3.27 7.99 -13.74
N VAL A 152 4.35 7.33 -13.30
CA VAL A 152 5.30 6.67 -14.20
C VAL A 152 4.71 5.35 -14.72
N THR A 153 4.39 5.35 -16.01
CA THR A 153 3.80 4.20 -16.69
C THR A 153 4.84 3.11 -16.98
N PRO A 154 4.42 1.83 -17.17
CA PRO A 154 5.35 0.72 -17.40
C PRO A 154 6.31 0.92 -18.59
N ASP A 155 5.90 1.65 -19.62
CA ASP A 155 6.75 1.97 -20.78
C ASP A 155 7.91 2.90 -20.43
N ILE A 156 7.69 3.86 -19.55
CA ILE A 156 8.75 4.76 -19.09
C ILE A 156 9.76 3.96 -18.27
N TRP A 157 9.30 3.11 -17.36
CA TRP A 157 10.18 2.20 -16.61
C TRP A 157 10.96 1.24 -17.54
N TRP A 158 10.28 0.70 -18.55
CA TRP A 158 10.90 -0.17 -19.54
C TRP A 158 12.01 0.54 -20.32
N CYS A 159 11.78 1.78 -20.78
CA CYS A 159 12.80 2.58 -21.46
C CYS A 159 13.95 2.95 -20.51
N ALA A 160 13.62 3.35 -19.28
CA ALA A 160 14.58 3.78 -18.28
C ALA A 160 15.46 2.66 -17.75
N LYS A 161 15.05 1.38 -17.85
CA LYS A 161 15.88 0.26 -17.39
C LYS A 161 16.96 -0.19 -18.38
N GLN A 162 16.89 0.24 -19.63
CA GLN A 162 17.69 -0.35 -20.72
C GLN A 162 19.20 -0.14 -20.55
N ASN A 163 19.61 0.97 -19.93
CA ASN A 163 21.01 1.29 -19.62
C ASN A 163 21.09 2.45 -18.61
N GLU A 164 22.29 2.68 -18.08
CA GLU A 164 22.58 3.74 -17.10
C GLU A 164 22.29 5.16 -17.63
N GLU A 165 22.54 5.44 -18.91
CA GLU A 165 22.27 6.76 -19.50
C GLU A 165 20.77 7.06 -19.54
N ALA A 166 19.96 6.11 -20.01
CA ALA A 166 18.51 6.18 -20.01
C ALA A 166 17.97 6.31 -18.58
N ALA A 167 18.55 5.57 -17.64
CA ALA A 167 18.16 5.60 -16.24
C ALA A 167 18.43 6.97 -15.60
N ALA A 168 19.64 7.50 -15.77
CA ALA A 168 20.03 8.82 -15.29
C ALA A 168 19.20 9.94 -15.96
N GLY A 169 18.86 9.78 -17.24
CA GLY A 169 17.95 10.66 -17.98
C GLY A 169 16.58 10.74 -17.31
N HIS A 170 15.98 9.59 -17.01
CA HIS A 170 14.68 9.53 -16.33
C HIS A 170 14.76 9.97 -14.87
N LEU A 171 15.83 9.64 -14.13
CA LEU A 171 16.01 10.08 -12.75
C LEU A 171 15.96 11.61 -12.64
N ARG A 172 16.51 12.33 -13.62
CA ARG A 172 16.47 13.80 -13.72
C ARG A 172 15.11 14.38 -14.11
N SER A 173 14.16 13.58 -14.57
CA SER A 173 12.81 14.08 -14.92
C SER A 173 11.90 14.25 -13.70
N PHE A 174 12.28 13.70 -12.54
CA PHE A 174 11.61 14.01 -11.29
C PHE A 174 11.94 15.44 -10.87
N GLU A 175 11.05 16.07 -10.10
CA GLU A 175 11.21 17.43 -9.61
C GLU A 175 11.19 17.45 -8.08
N GLU A 176 12.04 18.29 -7.48
CA GLU A 176 12.04 18.51 -6.04
C GLU A 176 10.77 19.26 -5.64
N ARG A 177 9.96 18.66 -4.77
CA ARG A 177 8.74 19.28 -4.24
C ARG A 177 8.63 19.05 -2.75
N PRO A 178 8.36 20.09 -1.94
CA PRO A 178 8.26 19.92 -0.51
C PRO A 178 7.00 19.15 -0.12
N LEU A 179 6.98 18.57 1.08
CA LEU A 179 5.79 17.91 1.63
C LEU A 179 5.02 18.87 2.54
N VAL A 180 3.73 19.04 2.26
CA VAL A 180 2.80 19.81 3.09
C VAL A 180 2.19 18.90 4.15
N MET A 181 2.44 19.22 5.41
CA MET A 181 1.85 18.57 6.57
C MET A 181 0.73 19.45 7.13
N PRO A 182 -0.54 19.01 7.06
CA PRO A 182 -1.67 19.79 7.55
C PRO A 182 -1.64 19.97 9.07
N GLU A 183 -2.47 20.89 9.56
CA GLU A 183 -2.78 20.98 11.00
C GLU A 183 -3.41 19.68 11.50
N GLY A 184 -3.06 19.29 12.73
CA GLY A 184 -3.50 18.04 13.34
C GLY A 184 -2.56 16.89 13.02
N GLN A 185 -3.10 15.67 13.03
CA GLN A 185 -2.35 14.45 12.74
C GLN A 185 -2.60 13.99 11.31
N SER A 186 -1.55 13.55 10.63
CA SER A 186 -1.63 13.04 9.26
C SER A 186 -0.60 11.97 8.99
N VAL A 187 -0.90 11.09 8.04
CA VAL A 187 0.00 10.02 7.61
C VAL A 187 0.26 10.12 6.11
N HIS A 188 1.53 10.26 5.75
CA HIS A 188 2.02 10.42 4.39
C HIS A 188 2.95 9.27 4.02
N VAL A 189 3.17 9.04 2.73
CA VAL A 189 4.23 8.14 2.26
C VAL A 189 4.97 8.78 1.11
N VAL A 190 6.29 8.67 1.15
CA VAL A 190 7.23 9.28 0.21
C VAL A 190 8.37 8.29 -0.05
N TYR A 191 9.12 8.47 -1.14
CA TYR A 191 10.01 7.42 -1.62
C TYR A 191 11.42 7.95 -1.89
N ALA A 192 12.43 7.34 -1.30
CA ALA A 192 13.80 7.54 -1.77
C ALA A 192 14.02 6.64 -3.00
N LEU A 193 14.16 7.25 -4.17
CA LEU A 193 14.24 6.57 -5.47
C LEU A 193 15.70 6.45 -5.90
N GLY A 194 16.06 5.30 -6.48
CA GLY A 194 17.36 5.10 -7.08
C GLY A 194 17.37 3.98 -8.12
N PHE A 195 18.52 3.82 -8.76
CA PHE A 195 18.80 2.69 -9.63
C PHE A 195 20.25 2.21 -9.45
N GLY A 196 20.54 0.99 -9.87
CA GLY A 196 21.90 0.45 -9.91
C GLY A 196 22.00 -0.77 -10.79
N SER A 197 23.09 -1.53 -10.67
CA SER A 197 23.23 -2.80 -11.40
C SER A 197 22.19 -3.85 -10.97
N GLY A 198 22.04 -4.92 -11.75
CA GLY A 198 21.17 -6.05 -11.40
C GLY A 198 21.44 -6.69 -10.03
N LYS A 199 22.62 -6.47 -9.43
CA LYS A 199 22.94 -6.92 -8.06
C LYS A 199 21.98 -6.36 -7.01
N VAL A 200 21.39 -5.18 -7.27
CA VAL A 200 20.39 -4.55 -6.38
C VAL A 200 19.22 -5.49 -6.08
N GLN A 201 18.81 -6.35 -7.02
CA GLN A 201 17.71 -7.31 -6.82
C GLN A 201 17.90 -8.19 -5.58
N THR A 202 19.15 -8.46 -5.19
CA THR A 202 19.46 -9.27 -4.00
C THR A 202 19.06 -8.61 -2.69
N ALA A 203 18.76 -7.31 -2.68
CA ALA A 203 18.32 -6.55 -1.51
C ALA A 203 16.82 -6.21 -1.53
N LEU A 204 16.14 -6.40 -2.67
CA LEU A 204 14.74 -6.00 -2.84
C LEU A 204 13.76 -6.96 -2.18
N GLY A 205 12.69 -6.43 -1.60
CA GLY A 205 11.62 -7.20 -0.96
C GLY A 205 12.06 -7.92 0.33
N GLN A 206 13.29 -7.71 0.79
CA GLN A 206 13.79 -8.32 2.02
C GLN A 206 13.44 -7.45 3.22
N ASN A 207 13.02 -8.08 4.32
CA ASN A 207 12.78 -7.38 5.58
C ASN A 207 14.03 -6.58 6.00
N LEU A 208 13.85 -5.35 6.49
CA LEU A 208 14.97 -4.52 6.96
C LEU A 208 15.73 -5.13 8.15
N LEU A 209 15.12 -6.09 8.86
CA LEU A 209 15.70 -6.78 10.03
C LEU A 209 16.27 -5.77 11.03
N GLN A 210 17.56 -5.89 11.34
CA GLN A 210 18.28 -5.03 12.28
C GLN A 210 18.59 -3.62 11.73
N ALA A 211 18.32 -3.36 10.44
CA ALA A 211 18.51 -2.06 9.81
C ALA A 211 17.32 -1.10 10.01
N GLY A 212 16.16 -1.60 10.42
CA GLY A 212 14.94 -0.79 10.57
C GLY A 212 15.14 0.40 11.52
N LEU A 213 15.54 0.15 12.76
CA LEU A 213 15.71 1.22 13.77
C LEU A 213 16.80 2.25 13.38
N PRO A 214 17.99 1.85 12.88
CA PRO A 214 18.98 2.83 12.46
C PRO A 214 18.56 3.65 11.25
N LEU A 215 17.85 3.05 10.28
CA LEU A 215 17.27 3.80 9.17
C LEU A 215 16.21 4.80 9.67
N MET A 216 15.36 4.41 10.63
CA MET A 216 14.41 5.35 11.24
C MET A 216 15.14 6.57 11.82
N GLN A 217 16.26 6.37 12.53
CA GLN A 217 17.04 7.46 13.12
C GLN A 217 17.60 8.41 12.06
N VAL A 218 18.22 7.88 11.00
CA VAL A 218 18.76 8.70 9.89
C VAL A 218 17.67 9.60 9.30
N TRP A 219 16.50 9.03 9.02
CA TRP A 219 15.40 9.81 8.44
C TRP A 219 14.74 10.77 9.42
N GLN A 220 14.61 10.36 10.68
CA GLN A 220 14.04 11.17 11.75
C GLN A 220 14.88 12.43 11.99
N GLU A 221 16.20 12.30 12.02
CA GLU A 221 17.13 13.42 12.15
C GLU A 221 17.10 14.32 10.91
N LYS A 222 17.10 13.72 9.72
CA LYS A 222 17.11 14.48 8.46
C LYS A 222 15.83 15.29 8.25
N LEU A 223 14.68 14.71 8.54
CA LEU A 223 13.36 15.31 8.30
C LEU A 223 12.86 16.12 9.51
N ALA A 224 13.66 16.25 10.57
CA ALA A 224 13.31 17.05 11.72
C ALA A 224 13.06 18.52 11.31
N SER A 225 11.90 19.05 11.69
CA SER A 225 11.50 20.42 11.40
C SER A 225 10.86 21.04 12.64
N GLU A 226 11.10 22.33 12.84
CA GLU A 226 10.48 23.07 13.95
C GLU A 226 8.95 23.05 13.85
N GLY A 227 8.28 22.76 14.97
CA GLY A 227 6.82 22.74 15.05
C GLY A 227 6.15 21.52 14.43
N VAL A 228 6.92 20.51 14.01
CA VAL A 228 6.44 19.22 13.53
C VAL A 228 6.86 18.12 14.50
N THR A 229 5.91 17.38 15.06
CA THR A 229 6.20 16.09 15.68
C THR A 229 6.14 15.04 14.58
N LEU A 230 7.28 14.43 14.25
CA LEU A 230 7.40 13.47 13.17
C LEU A 230 7.75 12.10 13.72
N PHE A 231 7.19 11.05 13.13
CA PHE A 231 7.67 9.68 13.25
C PHE A 231 7.87 9.14 11.84
N VAL A 232 9.05 8.57 11.57
CA VAL A 232 9.40 8.00 10.27
C VAL A 232 9.50 6.50 10.36
N ASN A 233 8.78 5.79 9.49
CA ASN A 233 8.83 4.34 9.35
C ASN A 233 9.32 3.96 7.94
N PRO A 234 10.62 3.68 7.76
CA PRO A 234 11.14 3.15 6.51
C PRO A 234 10.66 1.71 6.32
N LEU A 235 10.17 1.40 5.13
CA LEU A 235 9.82 0.05 4.72
C LEU A 235 10.96 -0.57 3.93
N SER A 236 10.87 -1.86 3.67
CA SER A 236 11.81 -2.56 2.80
C SER A 236 11.86 -1.92 1.42
N PRO A 237 13.05 -1.74 0.83
CA PRO A 237 13.18 -1.29 -0.54
C PRO A 237 12.70 -2.39 -1.49
N ASP A 238 12.03 -2.01 -2.56
CA ASP A 238 11.57 -2.92 -3.61
C ASP A 238 11.56 -2.21 -4.96
N SER A 239 11.17 -2.88 -6.03
CA SER A 239 10.91 -2.25 -7.32
C SER A 239 9.82 -1.18 -7.18
N PRO A 240 9.87 -0.09 -7.98
CA PRO A 240 9.03 1.09 -7.76
C PRO A 240 7.53 0.81 -7.57
N VAL A 241 6.96 -0.10 -8.36
CA VAL A 241 5.53 -0.45 -8.30
C VAL A 241 5.17 -1.28 -7.07
N ARG A 242 6.07 -2.18 -6.62
CA ARG A 242 5.88 -2.94 -5.38
C ARG A 242 6.01 -2.02 -4.16
N ALA A 243 7.04 -1.17 -4.16
CA ALA A 243 7.24 -0.14 -3.15
C ALA A 243 6.04 0.81 -3.04
N LEU A 244 5.43 1.21 -4.16
CA LEU A 244 4.18 1.98 -4.18
C LEU A 244 3.03 1.25 -3.49
N SER A 245 2.84 -0.03 -3.82
CA SER A 245 1.76 -0.87 -3.27
C SER A 245 1.91 -1.02 -1.75
N ASP A 246 3.11 -1.41 -1.30
CA ASP A 246 3.42 -1.63 0.11
C ASP A 246 3.38 -0.33 0.93
N GLY A 247 3.93 0.75 0.35
CA GLY A 247 3.89 2.08 0.94
C GLY A 247 2.47 2.62 1.10
N SER A 248 1.64 2.49 0.07
CA SER A 248 0.23 2.91 0.11
C SER A 248 -0.56 2.14 1.16
N HIS A 249 -0.45 0.80 1.16
CA HIS A 249 -1.11 -0.07 2.14
C HIS A 249 -0.68 0.27 3.56
N THR A 250 0.62 0.41 3.82
CA THR A 250 1.13 0.73 5.16
C THR A 250 0.73 2.13 5.61
N ARG A 251 0.69 3.10 4.70
CA ARG A 251 0.16 4.45 4.99
C ARG A 251 -1.31 4.40 5.39
N GLN A 252 -2.16 3.63 4.68
CA GLN A 252 -3.57 3.47 5.05
C GLN A 252 -3.69 2.82 6.45
N ARG A 253 -2.90 1.78 6.72
CA ARG A 253 -2.85 1.11 8.03
C ARG A 253 -2.52 2.09 9.15
N MET A 254 -1.41 2.80 9.04
CA MET A 254 -1.00 3.74 10.08
C MET A 254 -1.99 4.90 10.22
N ALA A 255 -2.63 5.33 9.13
CA ALA A 255 -3.71 6.33 9.19
C ALA A 255 -4.92 5.82 9.97
N MET A 256 -5.30 4.55 9.76
CA MET A 256 -6.36 3.89 10.52
C MET A 256 -5.99 3.77 12.00
N ASP A 257 -4.75 3.37 12.33
CA ASP A 257 -4.27 3.24 13.71
C ASP A 257 -4.36 4.59 14.46
N VAL A 258 -3.86 5.67 13.85
CA VAL A 258 -3.92 7.03 14.40
C VAL A 258 -5.37 7.50 14.55
N PHE A 259 -6.19 7.29 13.53
CA PHE A 259 -7.60 7.68 13.56
C PHE A 259 -8.36 6.95 14.67
N ALA A 260 -8.24 5.62 14.73
CA ALA A 260 -8.92 4.78 15.69
C ALA A 260 -8.52 5.14 17.13
N ALA A 261 -7.23 5.33 17.40
CA ALA A 261 -6.75 5.74 18.72
C ALA A 261 -7.39 7.05 19.18
N ASN A 262 -7.49 8.04 18.29
CA ASN A 262 -8.15 9.32 18.59
C ASN A 262 -9.66 9.15 18.78
N ALA A 263 -10.32 8.40 17.91
CA ALA A 263 -11.76 8.19 17.96
C ALA A 263 -12.18 7.48 19.25
N ILE A 264 -11.48 6.38 19.60
CA ILE A 264 -11.68 5.62 20.83
C ILE A 264 -11.46 6.52 22.05
N ARG A 265 -10.39 7.32 22.07
CA ARG A 265 -10.11 8.25 23.17
C ARG A 265 -11.23 9.28 23.31
N ALA A 266 -11.67 9.90 22.22
CA ALA A 266 -12.70 10.93 22.24
C ALA A 266 -14.04 10.38 22.76
N ILE A 267 -14.43 9.18 22.31
CA ILE A 267 -15.66 8.52 22.78
C ILE A 267 -15.55 8.16 24.26
N ARG A 268 -14.39 7.65 24.71
CA ARG A 268 -14.16 7.28 26.12
C ARG A 268 -14.27 8.45 27.10
N MET A 269 -14.12 9.69 26.64
CA MET A 269 -14.34 10.88 27.46
C MET A 269 -15.81 11.12 27.78
N GLN A 270 -16.74 10.58 26.98
CA GLN A 270 -18.18 10.84 27.07
C GLN A 270 -18.98 9.59 27.44
N SER A 271 -18.53 8.40 27.01
CA SER A 271 -19.12 7.10 27.28
C SER A 271 -18.05 6.11 27.72
N PRO A 272 -18.28 5.26 28.74
CA PRO A 272 -17.31 4.26 29.15
C PRO A 272 -17.09 3.16 28.09
N ARG A 273 -18.03 2.98 27.15
CA ARG A 273 -18.00 1.89 26.16
C ARG A 273 -18.03 2.43 24.73
N VAL A 274 -17.06 1.98 23.94
CA VAL A 274 -16.92 2.27 22.52
C VAL A 274 -17.51 1.12 21.73
N GLY A 275 -18.44 1.42 20.83
CA GLY A 275 -18.96 0.51 19.82
C GLY A 275 -18.34 0.80 18.47
N VAL A 276 -17.95 -0.24 17.74
CA VAL A 276 -17.30 -0.11 16.43
C VAL A 276 -17.99 -1.01 15.41
N VAL A 277 -18.22 -0.48 14.22
CA VAL A 277 -18.82 -1.19 13.09
C VAL A 277 -17.81 -1.20 11.96
N ALA A 278 -17.61 -2.35 11.32
CA ALA A 278 -16.87 -2.44 10.06
C ALA A 278 -17.76 -3.02 8.97
N ALA A 279 -17.72 -2.39 7.80
CA ALA A 279 -18.57 -2.77 6.67
C ALA A 279 -17.86 -2.53 5.34
N ALA A 280 -18.05 -3.44 4.39
CA ALA A 280 -17.72 -3.16 2.99
C ALA A 280 -18.77 -2.20 2.41
N LYS A 281 -18.35 -1.30 1.52
CA LYS A 281 -19.23 -0.37 0.81
C LYS A 281 -18.95 -0.43 -0.69
N ALA A 282 -20.01 -0.34 -1.50
CA ALA A 282 -19.92 -0.30 -2.96
C ALA A 282 -18.87 0.72 -3.44
N GLY A 283 -18.09 0.36 -4.47
CA GLY A 283 -16.99 1.19 -4.97
C GLY A 283 -15.62 0.85 -4.39
N GLY A 284 -15.47 -0.30 -3.73
CA GLY A 284 -14.19 -0.79 -3.22
C GLY A 284 -13.74 -0.08 -1.95
N GLN A 285 -14.62 0.11 -0.98
CA GLN A 285 -14.31 0.74 0.29
C GLN A 285 -14.58 -0.19 1.47
N ILE A 286 -13.78 -0.08 2.52
CA ILE A 286 -14.12 -0.59 3.85
C ILE A 286 -14.27 0.61 4.78
N LEU A 287 -15.44 0.70 5.42
CA LEU A 287 -15.74 1.73 6.39
C LEU A 287 -15.58 1.18 7.80
N PHE A 288 -14.95 1.97 8.68
CA PHE A 288 -14.81 1.69 10.11
C PHE A 288 -15.44 2.83 10.90
N GLY A 289 -16.62 2.59 11.46
CA GLY A 289 -17.41 3.57 12.20
C GLY A 289 -17.23 3.39 13.70
N PHE A 290 -16.85 4.45 14.39
CA PHE A 290 -16.63 4.49 15.84
C PHE A 290 -17.72 5.34 16.49
N ASN A 291 -18.40 4.76 17.48
CA ASN A 291 -19.50 5.40 18.22
C ASN A 291 -19.53 4.95 19.69
N ALA A 292 -20.43 5.51 20.50
CA ALA A 292 -20.81 4.92 21.77
C ALA A 292 -21.68 3.67 21.54
N THR A 293 -21.66 2.71 22.47
CA THR A 293 -22.54 1.54 22.40
C THR A 293 -24.00 1.86 22.70
N ASP A 294 -24.23 2.90 23.50
CA ASP A 294 -25.55 3.33 23.92
C ASP A 294 -25.94 4.62 23.18
N SER A 295 -27.05 4.56 22.45
CA SER A 295 -27.58 5.66 21.64
C SER A 295 -28.03 6.86 22.47
N ALA A 296 -28.13 6.73 23.80
CA ALA A 296 -28.41 7.86 24.70
C ALA A 296 -27.24 8.85 24.81
N PHE A 297 -26.02 8.46 24.40
CA PHE A 297 -24.88 9.36 24.32
C PHE A 297 -24.74 9.88 22.89
N GLU A 298 -25.05 11.16 22.69
CA GLU A 298 -24.83 11.83 21.40
C GLU A 298 -23.33 12.08 21.18
N VAL A 299 -22.65 11.09 20.58
CA VAL A 299 -21.29 11.28 20.06
C VAL A 299 -21.36 11.39 18.54
N VAL A 300 -20.74 12.43 17.99
CA VAL A 300 -20.61 12.57 16.54
C VAL A 300 -19.92 11.32 15.98
N PRO A 301 -20.54 10.58 15.04
CA PRO A 301 -19.95 9.38 14.46
C PRO A 301 -18.60 9.71 13.82
N GLN A 302 -17.57 8.95 14.17
CA GLN A 302 -16.25 9.07 13.58
C GLN A 302 -16.05 7.91 12.63
N VAL A 303 -15.88 8.21 11.34
CA VAL A 303 -15.77 7.19 10.30
C VAL A 303 -14.42 7.29 9.61
N PHE A 304 -13.68 6.18 9.58
CA PHE A 304 -12.52 6.01 8.73
C PHE A 304 -12.92 5.25 7.46
N SER A 305 -12.50 5.74 6.30
CA SER A 305 -12.71 5.09 5.01
C SER A 305 -11.38 4.56 4.48
N TRP A 306 -11.28 3.25 4.33
CA TRP A 306 -10.19 2.59 3.63
C TRP A 306 -10.57 2.39 2.17
N GLN A 307 -9.88 3.07 1.25
CA GLN A 307 -10.07 2.85 -0.18
C GLN A 307 -9.23 1.65 -0.61
N LEU A 308 -9.87 0.57 -1.07
CA LEU A 308 -9.19 -0.64 -1.48
C LEU A 308 -8.44 -0.42 -2.80
N SER A 309 -7.14 -0.72 -2.78
CA SER A 309 -6.38 -1.00 -3.99
C SER A 309 -6.74 -2.39 -4.54
N PHE A 310 -6.54 -2.63 -5.83
CA PHE A 310 -6.66 -3.98 -6.40
C PHE A 310 -5.63 -4.98 -5.85
N THR A 311 -4.53 -4.49 -5.25
CA THR A 311 -3.52 -5.30 -4.58
C THR A 311 -3.85 -5.58 -3.11
N ASP A 312 -4.86 -4.92 -2.54
CA ASP A 312 -5.21 -5.08 -1.14
C ASP A 312 -5.85 -6.46 -0.88
N ASN A 313 -5.49 -7.03 0.27
CA ASN A 313 -6.11 -8.24 0.81
C ASN A 313 -7.04 -7.85 1.97
N ILE A 314 -8.35 -7.98 1.73
CA ILE A 314 -9.40 -7.62 2.70
C ILE A 314 -9.27 -8.39 4.00
N ALA A 315 -8.92 -9.68 3.95
CA ALA A 315 -8.77 -10.50 5.16
C ALA A 315 -7.60 -10.00 6.03
N VAL A 316 -6.50 -9.56 5.42
CA VAL A 316 -5.36 -8.97 6.13
C VAL A 316 -5.72 -7.62 6.74
N ILE A 317 -6.42 -6.75 6.00
CA ILE A 317 -6.90 -5.46 6.51
C ILE A 317 -7.84 -5.67 7.69
N GLN A 318 -8.82 -6.56 7.55
CA GLN A 318 -9.76 -6.92 8.59
C GLN A 318 -9.03 -7.45 9.83
N GLN A 319 -8.09 -8.38 9.67
CA GLN A 319 -7.34 -8.92 10.80
C GLN A 319 -6.52 -7.84 11.52
N ASN A 320 -5.78 -7.01 10.78
CA ASN A 320 -5.02 -5.89 11.37
C ASN A 320 -5.93 -4.95 12.18
N PHE A 321 -7.12 -4.65 11.65
CA PHE A 321 -8.10 -3.84 12.35
C PHE A 321 -8.62 -4.52 13.63
N LEU A 322 -8.92 -5.83 13.59
CA LEU A 322 -9.36 -6.58 14.77
C LEU A 322 -8.26 -6.66 15.83
N ASP A 323 -7.00 -6.87 15.42
CA ASP A 323 -5.86 -6.86 16.33
C ASP A 323 -5.74 -5.50 17.04
N LEU A 324 -5.87 -4.40 16.29
CA LEU A 324 -5.90 -3.04 16.86
C LEU A 324 -7.05 -2.84 17.85
N MET A 325 -8.26 -3.32 17.54
CA MET A 325 -9.40 -3.22 18.46
C MET A 325 -9.16 -4.00 19.75
N ALA A 326 -8.57 -5.19 19.67
CA ALA A 326 -8.19 -6.00 20.82
C ALA A 326 -7.12 -5.30 21.67
N GLU A 327 -6.06 -4.77 21.06
CA GLU A 327 -5.01 -3.99 21.73
C GLU A 327 -5.59 -2.76 22.45
N CYS A 328 -6.54 -2.07 21.81
CA CYS A 328 -7.24 -0.92 22.38
C CYS A 328 -8.28 -1.29 23.44
N ARG A 329 -8.53 -2.58 23.70
CA ARG A 329 -9.58 -3.10 24.59
C ARG A 329 -10.98 -2.63 24.20
N VAL A 330 -11.29 -2.72 22.91
CA VAL A 330 -12.63 -2.48 22.38
C VAL A 330 -13.29 -3.83 22.12
N GLU A 331 -14.24 -4.21 22.98
CA GLU A 331 -14.91 -5.51 22.89
C GLU A 331 -16.16 -5.48 22.00
N HIS A 332 -16.76 -4.29 21.82
CA HIS A 332 -17.99 -4.10 21.06
C HIS A 332 -17.67 -3.80 19.59
N VAL A 333 -17.23 -4.81 18.86
CA VAL A 333 -16.98 -4.75 17.41
C VAL A 333 -18.08 -5.51 16.69
N TYR A 334 -18.59 -4.96 15.58
CA TYR A 334 -19.60 -5.61 14.77
C TYR A 334 -19.20 -5.56 13.29
N LEU A 335 -19.07 -6.72 12.67
CA LEU A 335 -18.81 -6.85 11.23
C LEU A 335 -20.14 -7.08 10.52
N LEU A 336 -20.53 -6.16 9.63
CA LEU A 336 -21.71 -6.35 8.79
C LEU A 336 -21.45 -7.43 7.73
N HIS A 337 -22.42 -8.31 7.53
CA HIS A 337 -22.32 -9.37 6.53
C HIS A 337 -22.56 -8.84 5.12
N ASP A 338 -23.59 -8.01 4.96
CA ASP A 338 -23.93 -7.38 3.69
C ASP A 338 -23.13 -6.09 3.45
N ALA A 339 -22.75 -5.88 2.20
CA ALA A 339 -22.13 -4.63 1.77
C ALA A 339 -23.16 -3.49 1.72
N LEU A 340 -22.71 -2.30 2.15
CA LEU A 340 -23.48 -1.07 2.03
C LEU A 340 -23.54 -0.61 0.56
N ASN A 341 -24.65 0.00 0.18
CA ASN A 341 -24.76 0.63 -1.14
C ASN A 341 -23.96 1.95 -1.21
N GLU A 342 -23.83 2.52 -2.42
CA GLU A 342 -22.99 3.71 -2.68
C GLU A 342 -23.39 4.95 -1.85
N TYR A 343 -24.69 5.12 -1.60
CA TYR A 343 -25.25 6.29 -0.91
C TYR A 343 -25.53 6.06 0.57
N GLU A 344 -25.25 4.86 1.06
CA GLU A 344 -25.53 4.48 2.43
C GLU A 344 -24.38 4.85 3.36
N ASP A 345 -24.72 5.52 4.46
CA ASP A 345 -23.79 5.78 5.55
C ASP A 345 -23.61 4.53 6.40
N ILE A 346 -22.43 4.39 7.00
CA ILE A 346 -22.21 3.31 7.96
C ILE A 346 -23.14 3.51 9.17
N PRO A 347 -23.93 2.51 9.57
CA PRO A 347 -24.82 2.64 10.71
C PRO A 347 -24.03 2.83 12.00
N SER A 348 -24.66 3.48 12.99
CA SER A 348 -24.15 3.47 14.36
C SER A 348 -24.09 2.05 14.92
N TYR A 349 -23.33 1.83 16.00
CA TYR A 349 -23.24 0.50 16.62
C TYR A 349 -24.62 -0.05 17.02
N ALA A 350 -25.49 0.77 17.62
CA ALA A 350 -26.83 0.37 18.02
C ALA A 350 -27.76 0.03 16.84
N GLU A 351 -27.58 0.68 15.70
CA GLU A 351 -28.32 0.37 14.47
C GLU A 351 -27.77 -0.87 13.76
N ALA A 352 -26.45 -1.06 13.79
CA ALA A 352 -25.79 -2.22 13.19
C ALA A 352 -26.26 -3.54 13.83
N LEU A 353 -26.51 -3.55 15.15
CA LEU A 353 -27.07 -4.71 15.86
C LEU A 353 -28.46 -5.16 15.36
N LYS A 354 -29.15 -4.33 14.57
CA LYS A 354 -30.45 -4.67 13.96
C LYS A 354 -30.31 -5.25 12.55
N ARG A 355 -29.09 -5.37 12.04
CA ARG A 355 -28.75 -5.88 10.71
C ARG A 355 -28.02 -7.22 10.82
N GLU A 356 -27.86 -7.91 9.71
CA GLU A 356 -27.08 -9.14 9.66
C GLU A 356 -25.58 -8.84 9.83
N GLY A 357 -24.97 -9.50 10.82
CA GLY A 357 -23.59 -9.28 11.21
C GLY A 357 -23.24 -10.05 12.46
N HIS A 358 -22.01 -9.89 12.93
CA HIS A 358 -21.56 -10.57 14.14
C HIS A 358 -20.43 -9.82 14.84
N ASN A 359 -20.24 -10.13 16.13
CA ASN A 359 -19.06 -9.71 16.86
C ASN A 359 -17.97 -10.79 16.72
N PRO A 360 -16.79 -10.45 16.14
CA PRO A 360 -15.74 -11.42 15.86
C PRO A 360 -14.99 -11.90 17.12
N PHE A 361 -15.11 -11.22 18.27
CA PHE A 361 -14.48 -11.63 19.52
C PHE A 361 -15.32 -12.59 20.36
N PHE A 362 -16.63 -12.66 20.11
CA PHE A 362 -17.55 -13.51 20.85
C PHE A 362 -18.15 -14.62 19.97
N SER A 363 -17.41 -15.07 18.95
CA SER A 363 -17.84 -16.16 18.09
C SER A 363 -17.90 -17.49 18.87
N GLY A 364 -19.10 -17.76 19.40
CA GLY A 364 -19.55 -19.04 19.93
C GLY A 364 -21.07 -19.02 20.04
N GLN A 365 -21.72 -20.04 19.47
CA GLN A 365 -23.16 -20.37 19.48
C GLN A 365 -24.04 -19.75 18.39
N TYR A 366 -23.87 -20.21 17.14
CA TYR A 366 -25.03 -20.55 16.31
C TYR A 366 -24.66 -21.82 15.53
N ASP A 367 -25.17 -22.95 16.03
CA ASP A 367 -25.44 -24.14 15.19
C ASP A 367 -26.68 -23.86 14.31
#